data_AF-A0A7X6FIM9-F1
#
_entry.id   AF-A0A7X6FIM9-F1
#
_cell.length_a   1.000
_cell.length_b   1.000
_cell.length_c   1.000
_cell.angle_alpha   90.00
_cell.angle_beta   90.00
_cell.angle_gamma   90.00
#
_symmetry.space_group_name_H-M   'P 1'
#
loop_
_entity.id
_entity.type
_entity.pdbx_description
1 polymer ?
#
loop_
_entity_poly.entity_id
_entity_poly.type
_entity_poly.pdbx_seq_one_letter_code
_entity_poly.pdbx_strand_id
1 'polypeptide(L)'
;MRAPSGSVTGLCSASATMFAVGMAFLGYWGVYEPGHWRSFDYVVVILALIGFAALGSVPWIVTTPVAEEGEEKVVAARRALALGVVLIWLSVLVAVFA
;
A
#
# COMPACT_ATOMS: atom_id res chain seq x y z
N MET A 1 -17.70 23.68 8.51
CA MET A 1 -16.86 22.53 8.12
C MET A 1 -17.74 21.59 7.33
N ARG A 2 -17.55 21.47 6.01
CA ARG A 2 -18.26 20.49 5.19
C ARG A 2 -17.68 19.13 5.58
N ALA A 3 -18.50 18.18 6.01
CA ALA A 3 -18.00 16.86 6.38
C ALA A 3 -17.18 16.30 5.21
N PRO A 4 -16.02 15.67 5.46
CA PRO A 4 -15.25 15.05 4.37
C PRO A 4 -16.17 14.06 3.66
N SER A 5 -16.16 14.07 2.33
CA SER A 5 -16.90 13.06 1.55
C SER A 5 -16.55 11.68 2.09
N GLY A 6 -17.55 10.81 2.31
CA GLY A 6 -17.34 9.48 2.90
C GLY A 6 -16.30 8.62 2.18
N SER A 7 -15.99 8.95 0.92
CA SER A 7 -14.89 8.39 0.14
C SER A 7 -13.50 8.59 0.77
N VAL A 8 -13.24 9.73 1.41
CA VAL A 8 -11.94 10.06 2.02
C VAL A 8 -11.65 9.14 3.20
N THR A 9 -12.59 9.03 4.14
CA THR A 9 -12.48 8.15 5.31
C THR A 9 -12.35 6.69 4.88
N GLY A 10 -13.12 6.27 3.86
CA GLY A 10 -13.05 4.92 3.31
C GLY A 10 -11.69 4.60 2.67
N LEU A 11 -11.14 5.50 1.85
CA LEU A 11 -9.81 5.35 1.23
C LEU A 11 -8.70 5.23 2.26
N CYS A 12 -8.69 6.12 3.26
CA CYS A 12 -7.68 6.09 4.31
C CYS A 12 -7.76 4.80 5.14
N SER A 13 -8.95 4.39 5.57
CA SER A 13 -9.13 3.16 6.35
C SER A 13 -8.71 1.91 5.56
N ALA A 14 -9.10 1.82 4.29
CA ALA A 14 -8.69 0.73 3.41
C ALA A 14 -7.18 0.70 3.19
N SER A 15 -6.55 1.85 2.95
CA SER A 15 -5.09 1.95 2.79
C SER A 15 -4.34 1.50 4.04
N ALA A 16 -4.78 1.93 5.23
CA ALA A 16 -4.17 1.56 6.50
C ALA A 16 -4.32 0.06 6.78
N THR A 17 -5.48 -0.52 6.46
CA THR A 17 -5.73 -1.96 6.61
C THR A 17 -4.79 -2.77 5.73
N MET A 18 -4.68 -2.42 4.45
CA MET A 18 -3.78 -3.13 3.52
C MET A 18 -2.31 -2.95 3.88
N PHE A 19 -1.94 -1.77 4.38
CA PHE A 19 -0.60 -1.52 4.89
C PHE A 19 -0.28 -2.41 6.09
N ALA A 20 -1.19 -2.54 7.05
CA ALA A 20 -1.03 -3.43 8.20
C ALA A 20 -0.93 -4.90 7.78
N VAL A 21 -1.78 -5.35 6.84
CA VAL A 21 -1.72 -6.71 6.28
C VAL A 21 -0.37 -6.97 5.62
N GLY A 22 0.13 -6.03 4.81
CA GLY A 22 1.46 -6.17 4.21
C GLY A 22 2.57 -6.24 5.25
N MET A 23 2.51 -5.42 6.31
CA MET A 23 3.51 -5.46 7.38
C MET A 23 3.49 -6.80 8.10
N ALA A 24 2.31 -7.34 8.40
CA ALA A 24 2.17 -8.66 8.99
C ALA A 24 2.74 -9.76 8.08
N PHE A 25 2.51 -9.67 6.77
CA PHE A 25 3.09 -10.58 5.78
C PHE A 25 4.63 -10.54 5.79
N LEU A 26 5.25 -9.36 5.69
CA LEU A 26 6.71 -9.27 5.72
C LEU A 26 7.30 -9.69 7.06
N GLY A 27 6.63 -9.36 8.16
CA GLY A 27 7.06 -9.76 9.49
C GLY A 27 7.01 -11.27 9.68
N TYR A 28 5.98 -11.94 9.14
CA TYR A 28 5.91 -13.39 9.11
C TYR A 28 7.00 -13.98 8.19
N TRP A 29 7.01 -13.55 6.93
CA TRP A 29 7.89 -14.10 5.90
C TRP A 29 9.37 -13.94 6.27
N GLY A 30 9.80 -12.75 6.71
CA GLY A 30 11.19 -12.48 7.09
C GLY A 30 11.68 -13.16 8.38
N VAL A 31 10.78 -13.69 9.22
CA VAL A 31 11.14 -14.37 10.48
C VAL A 31 11.35 -15.88 10.29
N TYR A 32 10.63 -16.51 9.36
CA TYR A 32 10.63 -17.97 9.21
C TYR A 32 11.69 -18.52 8.24
N GLU A 33 12.34 -17.67 7.44
CA GLU A 33 13.43 -18.06 6.53
C GLU A 33 14.80 -17.49 6.98
N PRO A 34 15.43 -18.01 8.05
CA PRO A 34 16.76 -17.61 8.49
C PRO A 34 17.91 -18.12 7.59
N GLY A 35 17.64 -18.29 6.28
CA GLY A 35 18.61 -18.73 5.28
C GLY A 35 19.37 -17.57 4.62
N HIS A 36 20.36 -17.88 3.77
CA HIS A 36 20.98 -16.87 2.92
C HIS A 36 19.95 -16.27 1.95
N TRP A 37 19.89 -14.95 1.87
CA TRP A 37 18.98 -14.24 0.96
C TRP A 37 19.24 -14.67 -0.49
N ARG A 38 18.24 -15.26 -1.11
CA ARG A 38 18.21 -15.60 -2.54
C ARG A 38 17.80 -14.36 -3.33
N SER A 39 18.11 -14.35 -4.63
CA SER A 39 17.77 -13.19 -5.49
C SER A 39 16.29 -12.84 -5.49
N PHE A 40 15.39 -13.81 -5.28
CA PHE A 40 13.94 -13.58 -5.21
C PHE A 40 13.51 -12.87 -3.92
N ASP A 41 14.26 -13.01 -2.84
CA ASP A 41 13.96 -12.36 -1.56
C ASP A 41 14.03 -10.83 -1.70
N TYR A 42 15.02 -10.35 -2.45
CA TYR A 42 15.12 -8.94 -2.81
C TYR A 42 13.93 -8.46 -3.63
N VAL A 43 13.40 -9.30 -4.53
CA VAL A 43 12.23 -8.95 -5.37
C VAL A 43 10.98 -8.81 -4.51
N VAL A 44 10.75 -9.76 -3.59
CA VAL A 44 9.65 -9.70 -2.61
C VAL A 44 9.73 -8.42 -1.78
N VAL A 45 10.90 -8.14 -1.18
CA VAL A 45 11.09 -6.96 -0.34
C VAL A 45 10.92 -5.66 -1.12
N ILE A 46 11.49 -5.55 -2.33
CA ILE A 46 11.37 -4.34 -3.16
C ILE A 46 9.90 -4.10 -3.56
N LEU A 47 9.18 -5.14 -4.00
CA LEU A 47 7.75 -5.03 -4.33
C LEU A 47 6.94 -4.57 -3.12
N ALA A 48 7.19 -5.16 -1.95
CA ALA A 48 6.47 -4.81 -0.74
C ALA A 48 6.76 -3.37 -0.29
N LEU A 49 8.02 -2.93 -0.33
CA LEU A 49 8.41 -1.56 0.01
C LEU A 49 7.78 -0.52 -0.92
N ILE A 50 7.75 -0.77 -2.24
CA ILE A 50 7.07 0.12 -3.18
C ILE A 50 5.56 0.11 -2.94
N GLY A 51 4.98 -1.06 -2.63
CA GLY A 51 3.58 -1.21 -2.25
C GLY A 51 3.22 -0.39 -1.02
N PHE A 52 4.05 -0.43 0.03
CA PHE A 52 3.88 0.40 1.23
C PHE A 52 4.02 1.88 0.95
N ALA A 53 5.00 2.29 0.15
CA ALA A 53 5.16 3.69 -0.23
C ALA A 53 3.91 4.21 -0.95
N ALA A 54 3.34 3.41 -1.87
CA ALA A 54 2.11 3.75 -2.56
C ALA A 54 0.91 3.82 -1.58
N LEU A 55 0.72 2.83 -0.71
CA LEU A 55 -0.37 2.83 0.28
C LEU A 55 -0.25 3.99 1.29
N GLY A 56 0.96 4.27 1.78
CA GLY A 56 1.24 5.37 2.71
C GLY A 56 1.10 6.76 2.07
N SER A 57 1.25 6.86 0.75
CA SER A 57 0.99 8.10 0.01
C SER A 57 -0.50 8.43 -0.14
N VAL A 58 -1.40 7.44 0.01
CA VAL A 58 -2.86 7.64 -0.16
C VAL A 58 -3.42 8.69 0.81
N PRO A 59 -3.17 8.61 2.15
CA PRO A 59 -3.59 9.67 3.07
C PRO A 59 -3.03 11.04 2.68
N TRP A 60 -1.76 11.12 2.27
CA TRP A 60 -1.12 12.38 1.86
C TRP A 60 -1.80 13.01 0.63
N ILE A 61 -2.07 12.21 -0.40
CA ILE A 61 -2.75 12.66 -1.63
C ILE A 61 -4.14 13.20 -1.30
N VAL A 62 -4.87 12.54 -0.41
CA VAL A 62 -6.24 12.97 -0.08
C VAL A 62 -6.25 14.22 0.80
N THR A 63 -5.37 14.31 1.81
CA THR A 63 -5.39 15.38 2.82
C THR A 63 -4.61 16.65 2.46
N THR A 64 -3.80 16.64 1.40
CA THR A 64 -3.05 17.84 0.95
C THR A 64 -3.98 19.04 0.72
N PRO A 65 -3.73 20.22 1.32
CA PRO A 65 -4.56 21.39 1.12
C PRO A 65 -4.27 21.98 -0.27
N VAL A 66 -5.23 21.85 -1.19
CA VAL A 66 -5.19 22.50 -2.53
C VAL A 66 -6.48 23.28 -2.71
N ALA A 67 -6.39 24.39 -3.45
CA ALA A 67 -7.47 25.37 -3.62
C ALA A 67 -8.74 24.80 -4.28
N GLU A 68 -8.64 23.69 -5.00
CA GLU A 68 -9.77 22.94 -5.55
C GLU A 68 -9.94 21.60 -4.82
N GLU A 69 -10.98 21.51 -3.97
CA GLU A 69 -11.50 20.24 -3.46
C GLU A 69 -12.23 19.49 -4.59
N GLY A 70 -11.47 18.99 -5.57
CA GLY A 70 -12.00 18.30 -6.76
C GLY A 70 -11.99 16.77 -6.66
N GLU A 71 -12.91 16.13 -7.40
CA GLU A 71 -12.98 14.66 -7.55
C GLU A 71 -11.66 14.03 -8.04
N GLU A 72 -10.82 14.83 -8.70
CA GLU A 72 -9.53 14.42 -9.24
C GLU A 72 -8.57 13.87 -8.17
N LYS A 73 -8.60 14.43 -6.95
CA LYS A 73 -7.80 13.92 -5.82
C LYS A 73 -8.23 12.51 -5.40
N VAL A 74 -9.53 12.26 -5.40
CA VAL A 74 -10.10 10.96 -5.02
C VAL A 74 -9.72 9.92 -6.07
N VAL A 75 -9.73 10.28 -7.36
CA VAL A 75 -9.28 9.39 -8.44
C VAL A 75 -7.79 9.06 -8.31
N ALA A 76 -6.94 10.06 -8.09
CA ALA A 76 -5.50 9.84 -7.89
C ALA A 76 -5.22 8.96 -6.67
N ALA A 77 -5.89 9.22 -5.54
CA ALA A 77 -5.79 8.39 -4.33
C ALA A 77 -6.25 6.95 -4.56
N ARG A 78 -7.32 6.74 -5.35
CA ARG A 78 -7.82 5.41 -5.69
C ARG A 78 -6.83 4.63 -6.57
N ARG A 79 -6.15 5.32 -7.49
CA ARG A 79 -5.07 4.73 -8.31
C ARG A 79 -3.86 4.36 -7.47
N ALA A 80 -3.43 5.24 -6.56
CA ALA A 80 -2.34 4.95 -5.63
C ALA A 80 -2.68 3.76 -4.71
N LEU A 81 -3.90 3.69 -4.20
CA LEU A 81 -4.41 2.54 -3.44
C LEU A 81 -4.34 1.26 -4.28
N ALA A 82 -4.92 1.26 -5.48
CA ALA A 82 -4.96 0.09 -6.35
C ALA A 82 -3.55 -0.40 -6.70
N LEU A 83 -2.63 0.51 -7.01
CA LEU A 83 -1.24 0.21 -7.29
C LEU A 83 -0.54 -0.42 -6.08
N GLY A 84 -0.72 0.17 -4.89
CA GLY A 84 -0.17 -0.37 -3.66
C GLY A 84 -0.69 -1.77 -3.33
N VAL A 85 -1.99 -1.99 -3.46
CA VAL A 85 -2.62 -3.31 -3.27
C VAL A 85 -2.05 -4.34 -4.24
N VAL A 86 -1.96 -4.01 -5.54
CA VAL A 86 -1.43 -4.92 -6.56
C VAL A 86 0.02 -5.28 -6.28
N LEU A 87 0.86 -4.31 -5.91
CA LEU A 87 2.27 -4.57 -5.60
C LEU A 87 2.44 -5.47 -4.37
N ILE A 88 1.65 -5.26 -3.31
CA ILE A 88 1.68 -6.14 -2.13
C ILE A 88 1.24 -7.56 -2.50
N TRP A 89 0.17 -7.71 -3.29
CA TRP A 89 -0.26 -9.04 -3.73
C TRP A 89 0.74 -9.72 -4.67
N LEU A 90 1.37 -8.97 -5.57
CA LEU A 90 2.47 -9.50 -6.39
C LEU A 90 3.64 -9.97 -5.53
N SER A 91 4.00 -9.21 -4.49
CA SER A 91 5.01 -9.63 -3.52
C SER A 91 4.64 -10.95 -2.84
N VAL A 92 3.38 -11.13 -2.43
CA VAL A 92 2.89 -12.38 -1.84
C VAL A 92 2.95 -13.52 -2.84
N LEU A 93 2.52 -13.31 -4.08
CA LEU A 93 2.57 -14.33 -5.13
C LEU A 93 4.02 -14.77 -5.40
N VAL A 94 4.96 -13.83 -5.51
CA VAL A 94 6.38 -14.18 -5.67
C VAL A 94 6.88 -14.99 -4.48
N ALA A 95 6.57 -14.58 -3.25
CA ALA A 95 6.98 -15.32 -2.06
C ALA A 95 6.39 -16.74 -1.97
N VAL A 96 5.18 -16.96 -2.50
CA VAL A 96 4.52 -18.27 -2.47
C VAL A 96 5.00 -19.19 -3.59
N PHE A 97 5.39 -18.65 -4.75
CA PHE A 97 5.71 -19.43 -5.95
C PHE A 97 7.21 -19.52 -6.29
N ALA A 98 8.08 -18.73 -5.66
CA ALA A 98 9.53 -18.77 -5.85
C ALA A 98 10.22 -19.76 -4.90
#